data_AF-A0A1Y6CX90-F1
#
_entry.id   AF-A0A1Y6CX90-F1
#
_cell.length_a   1.000
_cell.length_b   1.000
_cell.length_c   1.000
_cell.angle_alpha   90.00
_cell.angle_beta   90.00
_cell.angle_gamma   90.00
#
_symmetry.space_group_name_H-M   'P 1'
#
loop_
_entity.id
_entity.type
_entity.pdbx_description
1 polymer ?
#
loop_
_entity_poly.entity_id
_entity_poly.type
_entity_poly.pdbx_seq_one_letter_code
_entity_poly.pdbx_strand_id
1 'polypeptide(L)' 'MSKLKVISKVAGFRRAGRAWSTEGETVDTSDFTEEQLEALKAEPKLIVFEVPAEPKAEGGKETGGKAAKGGKESAASN' A
#
# COMPACT_ATOMS: atom_id res chain seq x y z
N MET A 1 -11.15 15.98 12.70
CA MET A 1 -11.07 14.53 12.38
C MET A 1 -9.66 14.27 11.89
N SER A 2 -8.97 13.32 12.51
CA SER A 2 -7.59 12.97 12.15
C SER A 2 -7.61 12.02 10.96
N LYS A 3 -6.73 12.26 9.99
CA LYS A 3 -6.57 11.39 8.83
C LYS A 3 -5.26 10.65 8.95
N LEU A 4 -5.22 9.47 8.34
CA LEU A 4 -4.08 8.59 8.38
C LEU A 4 -3.77 8.16 6.95
N LYS A 5 -2.54 8.40 6.52
CA LYS A 5 -2.06 7.97 5.22
C LYS A 5 -1.33 6.65 5.37
N VAL A 6 -1.82 5.63 4.65
CA VAL A 6 -1.27 4.28 4.63
C VAL A 6 -0.64 4.04 3.26
N ILE A 7 0.65 3.72 3.24
CA ILE A 7 1.37 3.33 2.03
C ILE A 7 1.87 1.91 2.20
N SER A 8 1.53 1.02 1.29
CA SER A 8 2.08 -0.33 1.30
C SER A 8 3.43 -0.38 0.58
N LYS A 9 4.40 -1.09 1.15
CA LYS A 9 5.65 -1.45 0.44
C LYS A 9 5.43 -2.58 -0.57
N VAL A 10 4.35 -3.35 -0.42
CA VAL A 10 4.00 -4.49 -1.26
C VAL A 10 2.69 -4.21 -1.97
N ALA A 11 2.70 -4.19 -3.31
CA ALA A 11 1.50 -3.95 -4.10
C ALA A 11 0.43 -5.01 -3.80
N GLY A 12 -0.77 -4.55 -3.42
CA GLY A 12 -1.91 -5.43 -3.11
C GLY A 12 -1.85 -6.10 -1.73
N PHE A 13 -1.00 -5.62 -0.82
CA PHE A 13 -0.95 -6.14 0.56
C PHE A 13 -2.25 -5.90 1.30
N ARG A 14 -2.77 -6.91 2.01
CA ARG A 14 -4.06 -6.82 2.70
C ARG A 14 -3.90 -6.75 4.21
N ARG A 15 -4.48 -5.73 4.84
CA ARG A 15 -4.51 -5.55 6.31
C ARG A 15 -5.74 -4.75 6.73
N ALA A 16 -6.28 -5.02 7.91
CA ALA A 16 -7.52 -4.39 8.41
C ALA A 16 -8.71 -4.54 7.44
N GLY A 17 -8.81 -5.68 6.75
CA GLY A 17 -9.89 -5.96 5.79
C GLY A 17 -9.78 -5.21 4.45
N ARG A 18 -8.77 -4.37 4.25
CA ARG A 18 -8.55 -3.61 3.02
C ARG A 18 -7.25 -4.01 2.32
N ALA A 19 -7.22 -3.87 1.00
CA ALA A 19 -5.99 -3.97 0.21
C ALA A 19 -5.35 -2.59 0.09
N TRP A 20 -4.06 -2.50 0.39
CA TRP A 20 -3.28 -1.28 0.36
C TRP A 20 -2.36 -1.26 -0.85
N SER A 21 -2.38 -0.13 -1.55
CA SER A 21 -1.54 0.12 -2.72
C SER A 21 -0.25 0.83 -2.33
N THR A 22 0.75 0.75 -3.21
CA THR A 22 2.01 1.49 -3.10
C THR A 22 1.84 2.98 -3.38
N GLU A 23 0.68 3.40 -3.90
CA GLU A 23 0.34 4.82 -4.20
C GLU A 23 0.04 5.64 -2.95
N GLY A 24 -0.28 4.98 -1.83
CA GLY A 24 -0.56 5.64 -0.56
C GLY A 24 -1.96 6.23 -0.48
N GLU A 25 -2.81 5.63 0.33
CA GLU A 25 -4.21 6.03 0.48
C GLU A 25 -4.40 6.81 1.79
N THR A 26 -5.14 7.91 1.73
CA THR A 26 -5.53 8.68 2.92
C THR A 26 -6.92 8.25 3.36
N VAL A 27 -7.02 7.80 4.59
CA VAL A 27 -8.26 7.30 5.19
C VAL A 27 -8.53 8.02 6.51
N ASP A 28 -9.79 8.06 6.93
CA ASP A 28 -10.15 8.61 8.24
C ASP A 28 -9.85 7.57 9.32
N THR A 29 -9.25 8.00 10.44
CA THR A 29 -8.98 7.06 11.55
C THR A 29 -10.27 6.52 12.16
N SER A 30 -11.36 7.25 12.01
CA SER A 30 -12.70 6.89 12.50
C SER A 30 -13.32 5.69 11.76
N ASP A 31 -12.83 5.36 10.56
CA ASP A 31 -13.28 4.18 9.80
C ASP A 31 -12.69 2.86 10.34
N PHE A 32 -11.73 2.94 11.27
CA PHE A 32 -11.01 1.79 11.80
C PHE A 32 -11.23 1.66 13.30
N THR A 33 -11.22 0.42 13.79
CA THR A 33 -11.14 0.15 15.22
C THR A 33 -9.72 0.37 15.75
N GLU A 34 -9.57 0.54 17.07
CA GLU A 34 -8.24 0.69 17.69
C GLU A 34 -7.32 -0.49 17.37
N GLU A 35 -7.83 -1.73 17.44
CA GLU A 35 -7.07 -2.93 17.05
C GLU A 35 -6.60 -2.89 15.58
N GLN A 36 -7.42 -2.35 14.67
CA GLN A 36 -7.04 -2.21 13.27
C GLN A 36 -5.97 -1.13 13.09
N LEU A 37 -6.09 0.00 13.78
CA LEU A 37 -5.09 1.06 13.75
C LEU A 37 -3.75 0.58 14.31
N GLU A 38 -3.77 -0.16 15.42
CA GLU A 38 -2.58 -0.80 15.98
C GLU A 38 -1.99 -1.82 15.01
N ALA A 39 -2.82 -2.66 14.38
CA ALA A 39 -2.36 -3.64 13.39
C ALA A 39 -1.77 -2.99 12.13
N LEU A 40 -2.21 -1.78 11.75
CA LEU A 40 -1.64 -0.99 10.65
C LEU A 40 -0.30 -0.38 11.07
N LYS A 41 -0.22 0.20 12.27
CA LYS A 41 1.00 0.83 12.81
C LYS A 41 2.09 -0.21 13.14
N ALA A 42 1.71 -1.40 13.58
CA ALA A 42 2.62 -2.50 13.92
C ALA A 42 3.14 -3.25 12.70
N GLU A 43 2.54 -3.07 11.52
CA GLU A 43 2.93 -3.79 10.31
C GLU A 43 4.13 -3.13 9.62
N PRO A 44 5.32 -3.75 9.58
CA PRO A 44 6.53 -3.15 9.00
C PRO A 44 6.46 -2.98 7.47
N LYS A 45 5.55 -3.71 6.80
CA LYS A 45 5.30 -3.58 5.36
C LYS A 45 4.39 -2.41 5.01
N LEU A 46 3.77 -1.78 6.00
CA LEU A 46 2.97 -0.58 5.84
C LEU A 46 3.73 0.62 6.40
N ILE A 47 3.58 1.76 5.75
CA ILE A 47 4.06 3.05 6.21
C ILE A 47 2.83 3.85 6.56
N VAL A 48 2.67 4.13 7.84
CA VAL A 48 1.49 4.75 8.41
C VAL A 48 1.89 6.06 9.08
N PHE A 49 1.24 7.16 8.70
CA PHE A 49 1.46 8.46 9.33
C PHE A 49 0.17 9.27 9.41
N GLU A 50 0.04 10.02 10.51
CA GLU A 50 -1.10 10.91 10.74
C GLU A 50 -0.89 12.21 9.96
N VAL A 51 -1.91 12.63 9.24
CA VAL A 51 -1.91 13.87 8.45
C VAL A 51 -3.07 14.77 8.90
N PRO A 52 -2.82 16.09 9.08
CA PRO A 52 -3.88 17.04 9.35
C PRO A 52 -4.83 17.12 8.14
N ALA A 53 -6.09 17.43 8.41
CA ALA A 53 -7.15 17.48 7.39
C ALA A 53 -6.99 18.71 6.47
N GLU A 54 -6.02 18.68 5.57
CA GLU A 54 -5.89 19.64 4.48
C GLU A 54 -5.93 18.93 3.11
N PRO A 55 -6.45 19.61 2.07
CA PRO A 55 -6.88 18.94 0.86
C PRO A 55 -5.68 18.61 -0.03
N LYS A 56 -5.54 17.31 -0.33
CA LYS A 56 -5.00 16.76 -1.59
C LYS A 56 -3.61 17.29 -2.02
N ALA A 57 -2.56 16.56 -1.65
CA ALA A 57 -1.37 16.50 -2.49
C ALA A 57 -1.44 15.23 -3.36
N GLU A 58 -1.83 15.42 -4.62
CA GLU A 58 -1.44 14.55 -5.74
C GLU A 58 0.10 14.55 -5.88
N GLY A 59 0.66 13.42 -6.30
CA GLY A 59 2.05 13.32 -6.77
C GLY A 59 2.95 12.49 -5.84
N GLY A 60 3.77 11.54 -6.31
CA GLY A 60 4.27 11.40 -7.67
C GLY A 60 4.79 9.99 -7.99
N LYS A 61 4.75 9.78 -9.29
CA LYS A 61 5.07 8.65 -10.14
C LYS A 61 6.59 8.33 -10.15
N GLU A 62 6.91 7.07 -10.45
CA GLU A 62 8.16 6.54 -11.05
C GLU A 62 9.41 6.34 -10.16
N THR A 63 9.75 5.07 -9.84
CA THR A 63 10.86 4.30 -10.51
C THR A 63 11.22 3.00 -9.75
N GLY A 64 11.40 1.90 -10.51
CA GLY A 64 12.34 0.80 -10.20
C GLY A 64 11.92 -0.23 -9.13
N GLY A 65 11.82 -1.54 -9.39
CA GLY A 65 12.30 -2.28 -10.53
C GLY A 65 11.82 -3.73 -10.53
N LYS A 66 11.53 -4.21 -11.74
CA LYS A 66 11.96 -5.49 -12.31
C LYS A 66 12.54 -6.52 -11.32
N ALA A 67 11.76 -7.56 -11.05
CA ALA A 67 12.30 -8.90 -10.83
C ALA A 67 11.61 -9.85 -11.83
N ALA A 68 12.24 -9.96 -12.99
CA ALA A 68 12.04 -11.07 -13.90
C ALA A 68 12.67 -12.34 -13.28
N LYS A 69 11.94 -13.47 -13.24
CA LYS A 69 12.56 -14.79 -13.45
C LYS A 69 11.52 -15.88 -13.76
N GLY A 70 11.79 -16.61 -14.85
CA GLY A 70 11.11 -17.83 -15.32
C GLY A 70 10.79 -17.69 -16.81
N GLY A 71 11.74 -17.81 -17.76
CA GLY A 71 12.46 -19.04 -18.12
C GLY A 71 11.63 -19.81 -19.16
N LYS A 72 11.64 -19.40 -20.43
CA LYS A 72 12.45 -19.91 -21.57
C LYS A 72 12.11 -21.35 -22.03
N GLU A 73 11.57 -21.41 -23.26
CA GLU A 73 11.60 -22.44 -24.32
C GLU A 73 11.08 -23.88 -24.10
N SER A 74 10.15 -24.28 -24.97
CA SER A 74 10.33 -25.30 -26.03
C SER A 74 9.09 -25.24 -26.94
N ALA A 75 9.15 -24.77 -28.20
CA ALA A 75 9.55 -25.50 -29.40
C ALA A 75 8.73 -26.79 -29.64
N ALA A 76 7.83 -26.77 -30.65
CA ALA A 76 7.56 -27.88 -31.57
C ALA A 76 6.54 -27.45 -32.63
N SER A 77 7.04 -27.16 -33.83
CA SER A 77 6.29 -27.31 -35.09
C SER A 77 6.12 -28.80 -35.39
N ASN A 78 4.93 -29.22 -35.82
CA ASN A 78 4.73 -30.08 -36.98
C ASN A 78 3.26 -30.07 -37.40
#